data_AF-R5W7F1-F1
#
_entry.id   AF-R5W7F1-F1
#
_cell.length_a   1.000
_cell.length_b   1.000
_cell.length_c   1.000
_cell.angle_alpha   90.00
_cell.angle_beta   90.00
_cell.angle_gamma   90.00
#
_symmetry.space_group_name_H-M   'P 1'
#
loop_
_entity.id
_entity.type
_entity.pdbx_description
1 polymer ?
#
loop_
_entity_poly.entity_id
_entity_poly.type
_entity_poly.pdbx_seq_one_letter_code
_entity_poly.pdbx_strand_id
1 'polypeptide(L)'
;MGDYSSSVFAGNLRACYDKPVAPGNYTIQVVFGDTQIHCHYFDGTKEQAVLNCKLESYNRDVFHSVTRDEKHTYIKLVNADAFAKKVQINLDQISASSKADVITLTGDAKWVHTPNVNTKEVERIKPAYSTIPVSADGFEIELSASSLTTIVL
;
A
#
# COMPACT_ATOMS: atom_id res chain seq x y z
N MET A 1 -29.38 12.50 -18.39
CA MET A 1 -28.67 11.37 -19.04
C MET A 1 -27.43 11.13 -18.22
N GLY A 2 -27.32 9.93 -17.64
CA GLY A 2 -26.48 9.66 -16.48
C GLY A 2 -24.99 9.55 -16.81
N ASP A 3 -24.17 9.93 -15.83
CA ASP A 3 -22.77 9.55 -15.78
C ASP A 3 -22.68 8.05 -15.52
N TYR A 4 -22.26 7.31 -16.55
CA TYR A 4 -21.83 5.94 -16.42
C TYR A 4 -20.36 5.95 -16.01
N SER A 5 -20.08 5.55 -14.77
CA SER A 5 -18.74 5.24 -14.29
C SER A 5 -18.67 3.74 -14.03
N SER A 6 -17.92 3.01 -14.84
CA SER A 6 -17.51 1.63 -14.53
C SER A 6 -16.06 1.65 -14.06
N SER A 7 -15.85 1.81 -12.76
CA SER A 7 -14.54 1.54 -12.16
C SER A 7 -14.68 0.42 -11.12
N VAL A 8 -14.06 -0.72 -11.40
CA VAL A 8 -13.75 -1.72 -10.36
C VAL A 8 -12.50 -1.30 -9.57
N PHE A 9 -11.86 -0.19 -9.96
CA PHE A 9 -10.75 0.43 -9.25
C PHE A 9 -11.06 1.91 -8.99
N ALA A 10 -11.69 2.19 -7.86
CA ALA A 10 -11.83 3.53 -7.32
C ALA A 10 -10.47 4.01 -6.79
N GLY A 11 -9.59 4.50 -7.66
CA GLY A 11 -8.29 5.00 -7.24
C GLY A 11 -7.40 5.44 -8.39
N ASN A 12 -7.75 6.55 -9.06
CA ASN A 12 -6.83 7.53 -9.70
C ASN A 12 -7.47 8.37 -10.83
N LEU A 13 -8.69 8.86 -10.69
CA LEU A 13 -9.07 10.08 -11.42
C LEU A 13 -8.59 11.30 -10.61
N ARG A 14 -7.32 11.70 -10.80
CA ARG A 14 -6.74 12.90 -10.14
C ARG A 14 -6.18 13.95 -11.09
N ALA A 15 -6.25 13.77 -12.40
CA ALA A 15 -5.75 14.75 -13.36
C ALA A 15 -6.79 15.02 -14.46
N CYS A 16 -7.26 16.26 -14.50
CA CYS A 16 -8.07 16.81 -15.58
C CYS A 16 -7.33 18.03 -16.13
N TYR A 17 -7.16 18.10 -17.45
CA TYR A 17 -6.72 19.32 -18.13
C TYR A 17 -7.95 20.06 -18.63
N ASP A 18 -8.40 21.05 -17.86
CA ASP A 18 -9.50 21.92 -18.26
C ASP A 18 -8.93 23.21 -18.88
N LYS A 19 -8.58 23.14 -20.16
CA LYS A 19 -8.15 24.31 -20.94
C LYS A 19 -9.04 24.47 -22.17
N PRO A 20 -9.52 25.69 -22.47
CA PRO A 20 -10.22 25.97 -23.72
C PRO A 20 -9.32 25.62 -24.91
N VAL A 21 -9.86 24.84 -25.84
CA VAL A 21 -9.19 24.48 -27.08
C VAL A 21 -9.80 25.32 -28.21
N ALA A 22 -8.98 25.82 -29.12
CA ALA A 22 -9.45 26.59 -30.27
C ALA A 22 -10.34 25.72 -31.18
N PRO A 23 -11.24 26.31 -31.98
CA PRO A 23 -11.98 25.56 -32.99
C PRO A 23 -11.03 24.94 -34.02
N GLY A 24 -11.15 23.63 -34.25
CA GLY A 24 -10.28 22.92 -35.19
C GLY A 24 -10.50 21.41 -35.17
N ASN A 25 -9.79 20.71 -36.07
CA ASN A 25 -9.73 19.26 -36.05
C ASN A 25 -8.57 18.82 -35.14
N TYR A 26 -8.85 17.88 -34.25
CA TYR A 26 -7.88 17.35 -33.31
C TYR A 26 -7.90 15.83 -33.35
N THR A 27 -6.72 15.23 -33.19
CA THR A 27 -6.60 13.81 -32.92
C THR A 27 -6.25 13.64 -31.46
N ILE A 28 -7.00 12.79 -30.77
CA ILE A 28 -6.73 12.37 -29.39
C ILE A 28 -6.05 11.01 -29.46
N GLN A 29 -4.90 10.88 -28.80
CA GLN A 29 -4.21 9.61 -28.68
C GLN A 29 -4.14 9.19 -27.21
N VAL A 30 -4.65 8.00 -26.94
CA VAL A 30 -4.56 7.34 -25.64
C VAL A 30 -3.77 6.05 -25.83
N VAL A 31 -2.59 5.98 -25.22
CA VAL A 31 -1.70 4.82 -25.27
C VAL A 31 -1.75 4.13 -23.91
N PHE A 32 -2.33 2.93 -23.90
CA PHE A 32 -2.33 2.05 -22.74
C PHE A 32 -1.06 1.21 -22.76
N GLY A 33 -0.15 1.45 -21.82
CA GLY A 33 0.97 0.57 -21.53
C GLY A 33 0.71 -0.26 -20.26
N ASP A 34 1.57 -1.25 -20.00
CA ASP A 34 1.40 -2.18 -18.88
C ASP A 34 1.41 -1.49 -17.50
N THR A 35 2.19 -0.42 -17.35
CA THR A 35 2.36 0.30 -16.07
C THR A 35 2.11 1.81 -16.20
N GLN A 36 1.70 2.29 -17.37
CA GLN A 36 1.52 3.71 -17.65
C GLN A 36 0.39 3.96 -18.66
N ILE A 37 -0.29 5.09 -18.51
CA ILE A 37 -1.13 5.70 -19.54
C ILE A 37 -0.46 6.96 -20.02
N HIS A 38 -0.28 7.06 -21.34
CA HIS A 38 0.11 8.30 -22.01
C HIS A 38 -1.08 8.81 -22.82
N CYS A 39 -1.57 10.01 -22.52
CA CYS A 39 -2.66 10.64 -23.22
C CYS A 39 -2.24 12.04 -23.68
N HIS A 40 -2.54 12.39 -24.93
CA HIS A 40 -2.33 13.73 -25.47
C HIS A 40 -3.33 13.99 -26.59
N TYR A 41 -3.48 15.26 -26.98
CA TYR A 41 -4.13 15.62 -28.24
C TYR A 41 -3.17 16.41 -29.13
N PHE A 42 -3.39 16.38 -30.43
CA PHE A 42 -2.56 17.11 -31.39
C PHE A 42 -3.39 17.69 -32.53
N ASP A 43 -2.96 18.85 -33.04
CA ASP A 43 -3.58 19.59 -34.16
C ASP A 43 -2.90 19.34 -35.51
N GLY A 44 -2.01 18.34 -35.56
CA GLY A 44 -1.18 17.99 -36.71
C GLY A 44 0.20 18.65 -36.71
N THR A 45 0.47 19.60 -35.83
CA THR A 45 1.77 20.29 -35.73
C THR A 45 2.51 20.05 -34.42
N LYS A 46 1.79 19.89 -33.31
CA LYS A 46 2.40 19.67 -31.99
C LYS A 46 1.49 18.89 -31.04
N GLU A 47 2.10 18.11 -30.15
CA GLU A 47 1.40 17.52 -29.01
C GLU A 47 1.00 18.60 -27.99
N GLN A 48 -0.20 18.45 -27.45
CA GLN A 48 -0.83 19.33 -26.48
C GLN A 48 -1.42 18.50 -25.34
N ALA A 49 -1.41 19.08 -24.14
CA ALA A 49 -1.96 18.49 -22.90
C ALA A 49 -1.51 17.04 -22.62
N VAL A 50 -0.19 16.81 -22.66
CA VAL A 50 0.40 15.51 -22.32
C VAL A 50 0.10 15.15 -20.87
N LEU A 51 -0.61 14.03 -20.70
CA LEU A 51 -0.88 13.37 -19.44
C LEU A 51 -0.11 12.04 -19.44
N ASN A 52 0.88 11.93 -18.54
CA ASN A 52 1.61 10.70 -18.29
C ASN A 52 1.29 10.23 -16.88
N CYS A 53 0.46 9.19 -16.79
CA CYS A 53 -0.01 8.62 -15.53
C CYS A 53 0.58 7.25 -15.29
N LYS A 54 1.12 7.03 -14.10
CA LYS A 54 1.55 5.71 -13.66
C LYS A 54 0.33 4.89 -13.23
N LEU A 55 0.19 3.68 -13.77
CA LEU A 55 -0.90 2.73 -13.48
C LEU A 55 -0.61 1.82 -12.29
N GLU A 56 0.60 1.87 -11.72
CA GLU A 56 0.87 1.09 -10.51
C GLU A 56 -0.03 1.59 -9.37
N SER A 57 -0.91 0.71 -8.92
CA SER A 57 -1.60 0.83 -7.64
C SER A 57 -0.54 0.79 -6.55
N TYR A 58 0.04 1.93 -6.19
CA TYR A 58 0.71 2.06 -4.90
C TYR A 58 -0.38 2.01 -3.84
N ASN A 59 -0.82 0.80 -3.48
CA ASN A 59 -1.51 0.65 -2.23
C ASN A 59 -0.48 1.02 -1.15
N ARG A 60 -0.71 2.14 -0.48
CA ARG A 60 0.13 2.60 0.64
C ARG A 60 -0.48 2.16 1.96
N ASP A 61 -1.63 1.49 1.91
CA ASP A 61 -2.40 1.20 3.10
C ASP A 61 -1.72 0.09 3.89
N VAL A 62 -1.60 0.35 5.19
CA VAL A 62 -1.28 -0.65 6.20
C VAL A 62 -2.53 -0.76 7.06
N PHE A 63 -3.19 -1.91 6.98
CA PHE A 63 -4.34 -2.14 7.85
C PHE A 63 -3.84 -2.32 9.27
N HIS A 64 -4.49 -1.67 10.22
CA HIS A 64 -4.02 -1.67 11.60
C HIS A 64 -5.15 -1.75 12.61
N SER A 65 -4.81 -2.27 13.79
CA SER A 65 -5.68 -2.27 14.96
C SER A 65 -4.82 -2.16 16.21
N VAL A 66 -5.26 -1.34 17.16
CA VAL A 66 -4.60 -1.19 18.46
C VAL A 66 -5.59 -1.59 19.55
N THR A 67 -5.17 -2.53 20.40
CA THR A 67 -5.96 -3.04 21.52
C THR A 67 -5.12 -3.08 22.78
N ARG A 68 -5.73 -2.97 23.95
CA ARG A 68 -5.02 -2.97 25.23
C ARG A 68 -5.72 -3.86 26.25
N ASP A 69 -4.92 -4.53 27.08
CA ASP A 69 -5.39 -5.20 28.29
C ASP A 69 -4.71 -4.60 29.55
N GLU A 70 -4.82 -5.29 30.68
CA GLU A 70 -4.22 -4.85 31.95
C GLU A 70 -2.69 -4.75 31.91
N LYS A 71 -2.03 -5.51 31.03
CA LYS A 71 -0.58 -5.67 30.99
C LYS A 71 0.07 -5.01 29.77
N HIS A 72 -0.58 -5.06 28.60
CA HIS A 72 0.04 -4.77 27.33
C HIS A 72 -0.84 -3.94 26.40
N THR A 73 -0.17 -3.17 25.54
CA THR A 73 -0.79 -2.59 24.33
C THR A 73 -0.31 -3.36 23.12
N TYR A 74 -1.25 -3.82 22.29
CA TYR A 74 -1.01 -4.60 21.09
C TYR A 74 -1.29 -3.76 19.87
N ILE A 75 -0.29 -3.60 19.01
CA ILE A 75 -0.40 -2.93 17.71
C ILE A 75 -0.28 -4.00 16.63
N LYS A 76 -1.36 -4.25 15.90
CA LYS A 76 -1.40 -5.20 14.78
C LYS A 76 -1.34 -4.42 13.48
N LEU A 77 -0.41 -4.78 12.60
CA LEU A 77 -0.17 -4.15 11.30
C LEU A 77 -0.20 -5.23 10.22
N VAL A 78 -0.93 -5.01 9.13
CA VAL A 78 -0.99 -5.89 7.98
C VAL A 78 -0.47 -5.14 6.76
N ASN A 79 0.62 -5.64 6.20
CA ASN A 79 1.08 -5.24 4.88
C ASN A 79 0.63 -6.29 3.86
N ALA A 80 -0.48 -6.01 3.18
CA ALA A 80 -1.03 -6.93 2.17
C ALA A 80 -0.31 -6.85 0.81
N ASP A 81 0.62 -5.90 0.63
CA ASP A 81 1.30 -5.71 -0.64
C ASP A 81 2.47 -6.66 -0.86
N ALA A 82 2.87 -6.79 -2.12
CA ALA A 82 4.00 -7.62 -2.54
C ALA A 82 5.39 -6.96 -2.29
N PHE A 83 5.43 -5.81 -1.61
CA PHE A 83 6.67 -5.08 -1.31
C PHE A 83 6.68 -4.62 0.15
N ALA A 84 7.89 -4.49 0.72
CA ALA A 84 8.08 -4.03 2.09
C ALA A 84 7.69 -2.56 2.26
N LYS A 85 7.25 -2.19 3.48
CA LYS A 85 6.88 -0.81 3.83
C LYS A 85 7.55 -0.40 5.13
N LYS A 86 8.16 0.79 5.14
CA LYS A 86 8.65 1.42 6.37
C LYS A 86 7.53 2.26 6.99
N VAL A 87 7.25 2.07 8.27
CA VAL A 87 6.17 2.74 9.00
C VAL A 87 6.74 3.39 10.26
N GLN A 88 6.38 4.65 10.48
CA GLN A 88 6.60 5.35 11.74
C GLN A 88 5.37 5.18 12.63
N ILE A 89 5.56 4.66 13.84
CA ILE A 89 4.54 4.59 14.87
C ILE A 89 4.83 5.70 15.88
N ASN A 90 3.89 6.63 16.01
CA ASN A 90 3.97 7.67 17.03
C ASN A 90 3.15 7.24 18.24
N LEU A 91 3.76 7.28 19.42
CA LEU A 91 3.08 6.98 20.67
C LEU A 91 2.66 8.29 21.32
N ASP A 92 1.35 8.53 21.39
CA ASP A 92 0.80 9.68 22.10
C ASP A 92 0.10 9.17 23.37
N GLN A 93 0.55 9.64 24.53
CA GLN A 93 0.00 9.30 25.85
C GLN A 93 0.00 7.80 26.20
N ILE A 94 0.84 6.99 25.55
CA ILE A 94 1.04 5.57 25.86
C ILE A 94 2.39 5.39 26.55
N SER A 95 2.35 5.05 27.83
CA SER A 95 3.54 4.58 28.55
C SER A 95 3.93 3.19 28.05
N ALA A 96 5.08 3.08 27.39
CA ALA A 96 5.64 1.83 26.90
C ALA A 96 6.99 1.55 27.57
N SER A 97 7.34 0.27 27.67
CA SER A 97 8.71 -0.13 28.03
C SER A 97 9.70 0.37 26.97
N SER A 98 10.99 0.50 27.32
CA SER A 98 12.03 0.93 26.36
C SER A 98 12.31 -0.07 25.23
N LYS A 99 11.62 -1.22 25.24
CA LYS A 99 11.65 -2.25 24.21
C LYS A 99 10.24 -2.80 24.00
N ALA A 100 9.95 -3.18 22.77
CA ALA A 100 8.74 -3.90 22.40
C ALA A 100 9.08 -5.26 21.80
N ASP A 101 8.24 -6.25 22.07
CA ASP A 101 8.29 -7.55 21.39
C ASP A 101 7.59 -7.43 20.04
N VAL A 102 8.19 -7.99 18.99
CA VAL A 102 7.68 -7.99 17.63
C VAL A 102 7.50 -9.40 17.14
N ILE A 103 6.29 -9.71 16.69
CA ILE A 103 5.89 -11.01 16.18
C ILE A 103 5.43 -10.83 14.74
N THR A 104 6.20 -11.34 13.79
CA THR A 104 5.89 -11.20 12.36
C THR A 104 5.58 -12.56 11.74
N LEU A 105 4.43 -12.65 11.08
CA LEU A 105 4.04 -13.77 10.24
C LEU A 105 4.16 -13.34 8.77
N THR A 106 5.01 -14.02 8.01
CA THR A 106 5.21 -13.80 6.59
C THR A 106 5.76 -15.09 5.96
N GLY A 107 5.86 -15.15 4.63
CA GLY A 107 6.37 -16.30 3.91
C GLY A 107 6.84 -15.93 2.50
N ASP A 108 7.38 -16.92 1.80
CA ASP A 108 7.77 -16.80 0.39
C ASP A 108 6.54 -16.45 -0.47
N ALA A 109 6.72 -15.55 -1.43
CA ALA A 109 5.67 -15.04 -2.32
C ALA A 109 4.89 -16.17 -3.03
N LYS A 110 5.53 -17.30 -3.32
CA LYS A 110 4.86 -18.45 -3.95
C LYS A 110 3.74 -19.05 -3.11
N TRP A 111 3.73 -18.80 -1.80
CA TRP A 111 2.75 -19.34 -0.87
C TRP A 111 1.57 -18.41 -0.58
N VAL A 112 1.63 -17.13 -0.96
CA VAL A 112 0.66 -16.09 -0.54
C VAL A 112 -0.78 -16.42 -0.93
N HIS A 113 -0.99 -17.06 -2.07
CA HIS A 113 -2.32 -17.46 -2.55
C HIS A 113 -2.58 -18.96 -2.44
N THR A 114 -1.71 -19.70 -1.75
CA THR A 114 -1.88 -21.13 -1.52
C THR A 114 -2.57 -21.32 -0.16
N PRO A 115 -3.76 -21.93 -0.10
CA PRO A 115 -4.38 -22.27 1.18
C PRO A 115 -3.64 -23.44 1.84
N ASN A 116 -3.70 -23.54 3.17
CA ASN A 116 -3.23 -24.69 3.95
C ASN A 116 -1.75 -25.08 3.69
N VAL A 117 -0.87 -24.09 3.58
CA VAL A 117 0.58 -24.27 3.32
C VAL A 117 1.27 -25.07 4.44
N ASN A 118 0.81 -24.89 5.67
CA ASN A 118 1.25 -25.68 6.82
C ASN A 118 0.44 -26.97 6.89
N THR A 119 1.15 -28.08 7.06
CA THR A 119 0.57 -29.40 7.35
C THR A 119 1.08 -29.89 8.70
N LYS A 120 0.44 -30.93 9.26
CA LYS A 120 0.74 -31.47 10.60
C LYS A 120 2.24 -31.71 10.87
N GLU A 121 2.99 -32.12 9.85
CA GLU A 121 4.42 -32.45 9.98
C GLU A 121 5.34 -31.39 9.36
N VAL A 122 4.79 -30.39 8.67
CA VAL A 122 5.57 -29.38 7.94
C VAL A 122 4.95 -28.00 8.08
N GLU A 123 5.46 -27.23 9.04
CA GLU A 123 5.15 -25.83 9.22
C GLU A 123 6.15 -24.95 8.46
N ARG A 124 5.76 -24.56 7.24
CA ARG A 124 6.60 -23.72 6.35
C ARG A 124 6.51 -22.25 6.71
N ILE A 125 5.35 -21.80 7.18
CA ILE A 125 5.08 -20.42 7.56
C ILE A 125 4.84 -20.40 9.06
N LYS A 126 5.75 -19.78 9.80
CA LYS A 126 5.68 -19.67 11.26
C LYS A 126 5.99 -18.24 11.69
N PRO A 127 5.47 -17.78 12.85
CA PRO A 127 5.83 -16.48 13.38
C PRO A 127 7.33 -16.40 13.68
N ALA A 128 7.94 -15.28 13.32
CA ALA A 128 9.28 -14.89 13.73
C ALA A 128 9.19 -13.86 14.87
N TYR A 129 10.04 -14.02 15.88
CA TYR A 129 10.06 -13.19 17.07
C TYR A 129 11.33 -12.33 17.08
N SER A 130 11.18 -11.05 17.37
CA SER A 130 12.28 -10.10 17.55
C SER A 130 11.90 -9.03 18.58
N THR A 131 12.81 -8.09 18.83
CA THR A 131 12.54 -6.92 19.67
C THR A 131 13.01 -5.66 18.98
N ILE A 132 12.37 -4.54 19.30
CA ILE A 132 12.76 -3.22 18.82
C ILE A 132 12.89 -2.24 19.99
N PRO A 133 13.81 -1.27 19.94
CA PRO A 133 13.84 -0.17 20.90
C PRO A 133 12.61 0.72 20.72
N VAL A 134 12.09 1.23 21.83
CA VAL A 134 10.95 2.16 21.87
C VAL A 134 11.40 3.44 22.56
N SER A 135 11.19 4.57 21.89
CA SER A 135 11.38 5.89 22.48
C SER A 135 10.05 6.45 23.01
N ALA A 136 10.11 7.53 23.78
CA ALA A 136 8.92 8.21 24.28
C ALA A 136 7.99 8.69 23.15
N ASP A 137 8.56 9.09 22.01
CA ASP A 137 7.82 9.60 20.85
C ASP A 137 7.34 8.48 19.90
N GLY A 138 7.79 7.24 20.14
CA GLY A 138 7.48 6.06 19.33
C GLY A 138 8.69 5.42 18.67
N PHE A 139 8.50 4.82 17.50
CA PHE A 139 9.53 4.01 16.82
C PHE A 139 9.22 3.80 15.33
N GLU A 140 10.26 3.45 14.55
CA GLU A 140 10.13 3.00 13.17
C GLU A 140 10.14 1.46 13.10
N ILE A 141 9.38 0.90 12.15
CA ILE A 141 9.41 -0.52 11.83
C ILE A 141 9.30 -0.75 10.32
N GLU A 142 10.01 -1.76 9.83
CA GLU A 142 9.85 -2.26 8.46
C GLU A 142 8.91 -3.47 8.46
N LEU A 143 7.84 -3.38 7.68
CA LEU A 143 6.87 -4.45 7.46
C LEU A 143 7.24 -5.17 6.17
N SER A 144 7.57 -6.47 6.27
CA SER A 144 7.81 -7.32 5.11
C SER A 144 6.62 -7.32 4.14
N ALA A 145 6.86 -7.63 2.87
CA ALA A 145 5.78 -7.93 1.92
C ALA A 145 4.86 -9.04 2.46
N SER A 146 3.56 -8.95 2.19
CA SER A 146 2.56 -9.98 2.52
C SER A 146 2.70 -10.48 3.97
N SER A 147 2.63 -9.55 4.92
CA SER A 147 2.92 -9.82 6.33
C SER A 147 1.84 -9.33 7.27
N LEU A 148 1.76 -10.01 8.42
CA LEU A 148 1.09 -9.57 9.62
C LEU A 148 2.14 -9.41 10.72
N THR A 149 2.24 -8.22 11.30
CA THR A 149 3.15 -7.92 12.40
C THR A 149 2.34 -7.48 13.62
N THR A 150 2.57 -8.13 14.76
CA THR A 150 2.04 -7.71 16.06
C THR A 150 3.19 -7.18 16.91
N ILE A 151 3.02 -5.99 17.46
CA ILE A 151 3.96 -5.33 18.36
C ILE A 151 3.30 -5.28 19.73
N VAL A 152 4.02 -5.74 20.75
CA VAL A 152 3.57 -5.78 22.14
C VAL A 152 4.41 -4.77 22.92
N LEU A 153 3.73 -3.75 23.44
CA LEU A 153 4.29 -2.71 24.31
C LEU A 153 4.08 -3.04 25.80
#